data_AF-A0A0A0F603-F1
#
_entry.id   AF-A0A0A0F603-F1
#
_cell.length_a   1.000
_cell.length_b   1.000
_cell.length_c   1.000
_cell.angle_alpha   90.00
_cell.angle_beta   90.00
_cell.angle_gamma   90.00
#
_symmetry.space_group_name_H-M   'P 1'
#
loop_
_entity.id
_entity.type
_entity.pdbx_description
1 polymer ?
#
loop_
_entity_poly.entity_id
_entity_poly.type
_entity_poly.pdbx_seq_one_letter_code
_entity_poly.pdbx_strand_id
1 'polypeptide(L)' 'MTYRFELREHTQDGQVIDLPAGDQWHPAFVPAWRAALTQARERARLADVRICVRLFDSTERMYALTYVYPCGR' A
#
# COMPACT_ATOMS: atom_id res chain seq x y z
N MET A 1 7.72 13.88 -12.41
CA MET A 1 8.12 13.21 -11.15
C MET A 1 7.28 11.95 -11.05
N THR A 2 7.90 10.79 -10.99
CA THR A 2 7.21 9.49 -10.87
C THR A 2 7.18 9.04 -9.42
N TYR A 3 6.17 8.26 -9.07
CA TYR A 3 5.90 7.79 -7.72
C TYR A 3 5.76 6.28 -7.72
N ARG A 4 6.41 5.60 -6.77
CA ARG A 4 6.26 4.16 -6.57
C ARG A 4 5.51 3.91 -5.29
N PHE A 5 4.56 2.99 -5.31
CA PHE A 5 3.87 2.57 -4.09
C PHE A 5 4.43 1.20 -3.67
N GLU A 6 4.31 0.86 -2.41
CA GLU A 6 4.58 -0.50 -1.94
C GLU A 6 3.44 -0.86 -1.00
N LEU A 7 2.72 -1.93 -1.32
CA LEU A 7 1.70 -2.49 -0.45
C LEU A 7 2.34 -3.66 0.31
N ARG A 8 2.35 -3.56 1.64
CA ARG A 8 2.85 -4.61 2.53
C ARG A 8 1.74 -5.13 3.41
N GLU A 9 1.47 -6.42 3.33
CA GLU A 9 0.56 -7.10 4.23
C GLU A 9 1.25 -7.41 5.56
N HIS A 10 0.61 -7.07 6.67
CA HIS A 10 1.02 -7.44 8.02
C HIS A 10 0.03 -8.48 8.54
N THR A 11 0.48 -9.72 8.65
CA THR A 11 -0.32 -10.82 9.19
C THR A 11 -0.38 -10.74 10.72
N GLN A 12 -1.30 -11.49 11.31
CA GLN A 12 -1.46 -11.58 12.77
C GLN A 12 -0.23 -12.20 13.45
N ASP A 13 0.51 -13.05 12.72
CA ASP A 13 1.76 -13.67 13.18
C ASP A 13 2.97 -12.72 13.08
N GLY A 14 2.76 -11.47 12.69
CA GLY A 14 3.81 -10.47 12.54
C GLY A 14 4.64 -10.60 11.25
N GLN A 15 4.25 -11.49 10.33
CA GLN A 15 4.90 -11.57 9.03
C GLN A 15 4.55 -10.36 8.17
N VAL A 16 5.52 -9.89 7.40
CA VAL A 16 5.37 -8.80 6.45
C VAL A 16 5.54 -9.36 5.04
N ILE A 17 4.49 -9.31 4.24
CA ILE A 17 4.46 -9.85 2.88
C ILE A 17 4.37 -8.69 1.89
N ASP A 18 5.33 -8.60 0.96
CA ASP A 18 5.26 -7.64 -0.14
C ASP A 18 4.18 -8.08 -1.14
N LEU A 19 3.21 -7.20 -1.41
CA LEU A 19 2.15 -7.46 -2.37
C LEU A 19 2.58 -6.97 -3.76
N PRO A 20 2.46 -7.81 -4.80
CA PRO A 20 2.93 -7.48 -6.15
C PRO A 20 2.18 -6.30 -6.78
N ALA A 21 0.99 -5.99 -6.28
CA ALA A 21 0.16 -4.90 -6.80
C ALA A 21 0.68 -3.49 -6.44
N GLY A 22 1.64 -3.38 -5.52
CA GLY A 22 2.21 -2.09 -5.11
C GLY A 22 3.33 -1.58 -6.01
N ASP A 23 4.20 -2.45 -6.53
CA ASP A 23 5.54 -2.08 -7.01
C ASP A 23 5.58 -1.50 -8.44
N GLN A 24 4.68 -0.56 -8.74
CA GLN A 24 4.60 0.10 -10.04
C GLN A 24 4.90 1.58 -9.91
N TRP A 25 5.52 2.14 -10.96
CA TRP A 25 5.78 3.57 -11.09
C TRP A 25 4.59 4.28 -11.74
N HIS A 26 4.17 5.39 -11.14
CA HIS A 26 3.03 6.18 -11.58
C HIS A 26 3.42 7.63 -11.87
N PRO A 27 2.90 8.25 -12.94
CA PRO A 27 3.23 9.62 -13.31
C PRO A 27 2.53 10.68 -12.44
N ALA A 28 1.51 10.31 -11.68
CA ALA A 28 0.71 11.22 -10.87
C ALA A 28 0.43 10.65 -9.47
N PHE A 29 0.69 11.46 -8.43
CA PHE A 29 0.53 11.07 -7.03
C PHE A 29 -0.93 10.75 -6.67
N VAL A 30 -1.86 11.70 -6.84
CA VAL A 30 -3.24 11.58 -6.32
C VAL A 30 -3.99 10.36 -6.90
N PRO A 31 -3.99 10.12 -8.23
CA PRO A 31 -4.71 8.97 -8.79
C PRO A 31 -4.11 7.64 -8.33
N ALA A 32 -2.79 7.54 -8.29
CA ALA A 32 -2.09 6.32 -7.90
C ALA A 32 -2.22 6.05 -6.39
N TRP A 33 -2.17 7.08 -5.55
CA TRP A 33 -2.42 6.96 -4.12
C TRP A 33 -3.84 6.49 -3.83
N ARG A 34 -4.85 7.03 -4.53
CA ARG A 34 -6.23 6.55 -4.42
C ARG A 34 -6.35 5.08 -4.83
N ALA A 35 -5.74 4.69 -5.94
CA ALA A 35 -5.74 3.30 -6.40
C ALA A 35 -5.07 2.36 -5.38
N ALA A 36 -3.91 2.74 -4.86
CA ALA A 36 -3.19 1.98 -3.83
C ALA A 36 -4.00 1.82 -2.55
N LEU A 37 -4.68 2.88 -2.09
CA LEU A 37 -5.55 2.81 -0.92
C LEU A 37 -6.79 1.95 -1.15
N THR A 38 -7.38 1.99 -2.35
CA THR A 38 -8.51 1.11 -2.71
C THR A 38 -8.08 -0.36 -2.66
N GLN A 39 -6.97 -0.71 -3.32
CA GLN A 39 -6.43 -2.08 -3.29
C GLN A 39 -6.08 -2.52 -1.86
N ALA A 40 -5.44 -1.64 -1.08
CA ALA A 40 -5.11 -1.94 0.30
C ALA A 40 -6.35 -2.20 1.16
N ARG A 41 -7.44 -1.45 0.97
CA ARG A 41 -8.72 -1.67 1.68
C ARG A 41 -9.38 -2.98 1.29
N GLU A 42 -9.44 -3.29 0.00
CA GLU A 42 -10.01 -4.54 -0.48
C GLU A 42 -9.22 -5.73 0.07
N ARG A 43 -7.89 -5.67 0.01
CA ARG A 43 -7.02 -6.71 0.54
C ARG A 43 -7.14 -6.85 2.06
N ALA A 44 -7.10 -5.73 2.80
CA ALA A 44 -7.24 -5.72 4.26
C ALA A 44 -8.54 -6.41 4.68
N ARG A 45 -9.65 -6.11 4.00
CA ARG A 45 -10.96 -6.73 4.25
C ARG A 45 -10.99 -8.22 3.87
N LEU A 46 -10.45 -8.59 2.71
CA LEU A 46 -10.56 -9.97 2.20
C LEU A 46 -9.70 -10.96 2.99
N ALA A 47 -8.51 -10.53 3.42
CA ALA A 47 -7.58 -11.37 4.15
C ALA A 47 -7.64 -11.16 5.68
N ASP A 48 -8.44 -10.21 6.16
CA ASP A 48 -8.53 -9.81 7.58
C ASP A 48 -7.16 -9.45 8.19
N VAL A 49 -6.43 -8.62 7.45
CA VAL A 49 -5.03 -8.24 7.72
C VAL A 49 -4.87 -6.74 7.68
N ARG A 50 -3.83 -6.23 8.35
CA ARG A 50 -3.44 -4.82 8.23
C ARG A 50 -2.54 -4.65 7.00
N ILE A 51 -2.84 -3.68 6.15
CA ILE A 51 -2.00 -3.34 4.99
C ILE A 51 -1.28 -2.02 5.25
N CYS A 52 0.04 -2.02 5.06
CA CYS A 52 0.88 -0.84 5.05
C CYS A 52 1.05 -0.37 3.60
N VAL A 53 0.77 0.91 3.33
CA VAL A 53 1.00 1.54 2.03
C VAL A 53 2.14 2.54 2.19
N ARG A 54 3.25 2.31 1.48
CA ARG A 54 4.39 3.24 1.41
C ARG A 54 4.45 3.89 0.04
N LEU A 55 4.89 5.14 0.02
CA LEU A 55 5.09 5.92 -1.20
C LEU A 55 6.53 6.38 -1.28
N PHE A 56 7.12 6.21 -2.45
CA PHE A 56 8.46 6.66 -2.79
C PHE A 56 8.43 7.60 -3.98
N ASP A 57 9.28 8.62 -3.98
CA ASP A 57 9.51 9.45 -5.15
C ASP A 57 10.54 8.81 -6.11
N SER A 58 10.83 9.48 -7.22
CA SER A 58 11.81 9.03 -8.22
C SER A 58 13.26 8.96 -7.71
N THR A 59 13.54 9.46 -6.51
CA THR A 59 14.84 9.35 -5.82
C THR A 59 14.84 8.26 -4.75
N GLU A 60 13.79 7.43 -4.72
CA GLU A 60 13.57 6.38 -3.72
C GLU A 60 13.43 6.90 -2.29
N ARG A 61 13.11 8.19 -2.12
CA ARG A 61 12.82 8.76 -0.80
C ARG A 61 11.37 8.50 -0.45
N MET A 62 11.15 8.00 0.77
CA MET A 62 9.81 7.77 1.28
C MET A 62 9.11 9.11 1.53
N TYR A 63 8.01 9.33 0.82
CA TYR A 63 7.23 10.56 0.88
C TYR A 63 6.01 10.43 1.80
N ALA A 64 5.40 9.25 1.86
CA ALA A 64 4.23 8.98 2.72
C ALA A 64 4.18 7.53 3.19
N LEU A 65 3.54 7.32 4.34
CA LEU A 65 3.27 6.03 4.96
C LEU A 65 1.87 6.07 5.57
N THR A 66 1.03 5.08 5.25
CA THR A 66 -0.30 4.90 5.83
C THR A 66 -0.58 3.44 6.13
N TYR A 67 -1.31 3.20 7.23
CA TYR A 67 -1.83 1.88 7.57
C TYR A 67 -3.34 1.81 7.29
N VAL A 68 -3.74 0.75 6.61
CA VAL A 68 -5.14 0.39 6.36
C VAL A 68 -5.46 -0.83 7.21
N TYR A 69 -6.45 -0.68 8.07
CA TYR A 69 -6.91 -1.73 8.96
C TYR A 69 -8.10 -2.47 8.33
N PRO A 70 -8.30 -3.76 8.66
CA PRO A 70 -9.53 -4.43 8.30
C PRO A 70 -10.69 -3.73 9.02
N CYS A 71 -11.64 -3.19 8.26
CA CYS A 71 -12.88 -2.69 8.84
C CYS A 71 -13.74 -3.92 9.17
N GLY A 72 -13.99 -4.18 10.46
CA GLY A 72 -14.80 -5.30 10.92
C GLY A 72 -16.16 -5.38 10.22
N ARG A 73 -16.66 -6.61 10.04
CA ARG A 73 -17.95 -6.92 9.41
C ARG A 73 -19.14 -6.40 10.21
#